data_AF-A0A0G4MY57-F1
#
_entry.id   AF-A0A0G4MY57-F1
#
_cell.length_a   1.000
_cell.length_b   1.000
_cell.length_c   1.000
_cell.angle_alpha   90.00
_cell.angle_beta   90.00
_cell.angle_gamma   90.00
#
_symmetry.space_group_name_H-M   'P 1'
#
loop_
_entity.id
_entity.type
_entity.pdbx_description
1 polymer ?
#
loop_
_entity_poly.entity_id
_entity_poly.type
_entity_poly.pdbx_seq_one_letter_code
_entity_poly.pdbx_strand_id
1 'polypeptide(L)'
;MLPSRLARQALRCFHRPHQIPRTLLAKPSRFSSTKATPPRNDSPELPDHRKVGAQQELFMTSIYSPGSPIFLPNGARIFNRLVDFLRRQYVSYGFEEVITPNIYKKSLWEVSGHLQNYADDMYTDAAHPGYEIAAHTEETKVFFVQEGDGLPDDVVDAYVKTREGADKAGGYALQGMGGILLVDRIDGGFDNVIGLPVRRALALAERVIFKQNVEEEADISDEDVQL
;
A
#
# COMPACT_ATOMS: atom_id res chain seq x y z
N MET A 1 54.98 6.43 -44.55
CA MET A 1 53.70 6.72 -43.87
C MET A 1 53.86 6.35 -42.39
N LEU A 2 53.42 7.22 -41.48
CA LEU A 2 53.80 7.39 -40.06
C LEU A 2 53.95 6.11 -39.20
N PRO A 3 54.96 6.02 -38.31
CA PRO A 3 55.03 5.00 -37.27
C PRO A 3 54.50 5.50 -35.91
N SER A 4 53.76 4.61 -35.27
CA SER A 4 53.14 4.71 -33.95
C SER A 4 54.17 4.72 -32.81
N ARG A 5 54.33 5.88 -32.17
CA ARG A 5 55.03 6.04 -30.89
C ARG A 5 54.22 6.92 -29.95
N LEU A 6 53.18 6.38 -29.30
CA LEU A 6 52.49 7.00 -28.16
C LEU A 6 51.38 6.09 -27.62
N ALA A 7 51.72 4.92 -27.05
CA ALA A 7 50.76 4.12 -26.28
C ALA A 7 51.42 3.03 -25.40
N ARG A 8 52.55 3.30 -24.74
CA ARG A 8 53.11 2.36 -23.74
C ARG A 8 53.87 3.09 -22.63
N GLN A 9 53.20 3.94 -21.86
CA GLN A 9 53.73 4.34 -20.56
C GLN A 9 52.61 4.90 -19.67
N ALA A 10 52.20 4.10 -18.68
CA ALA A 10 51.54 4.47 -17.41
C ALA A 10 50.53 3.39 -16.93
N LEU A 11 50.87 2.10 -17.04
CA LEU A 11 50.33 1.09 -16.12
C LEU A 11 51.34 0.95 -14.98
N ARG A 12 51.13 1.69 -13.89
CA ARG A 12 51.65 1.46 -12.52
C ARG A 12 51.41 2.72 -11.66
N CYS A 13 50.20 2.92 -11.18
CA CYS A 13 49.95 3.76 -10.00
C CYS A 13 48.75 3.20 -9.21
N PHE A 14 49.09 2.55 -8.10
CA PHE A 14 48.31 2.43 -6.85
C PHE A 14 46.86 1.91 -6.91
N HIS A 15 46.72 0.58 -6.97
CA HIS A 15 45.67 -0.11 -6.21
C HIS A 15 46.29 -0.59 -4.90
N ARG A 16 46.07 0.14 -3.80
CA ARG A 16 46.21 -0.39 -2.44
C ARG A 16 44.81 -0.42 -1.82
N PRO A 17 44.26 -1.59 -1.45
CA PRO A 17 43.12 -1.60 -0.55
C PRO A 17 43.60 -1.06 0.80
N HIS A 18 42.91 -0.03 1.32
CA HIS A 18 43.11 0.43 2.69
C HIS A 18 42.73 -0.71 3.65
N GLN A 19 43.73 -1.45 4.14
CA GLN A 19 43.54 -2.34 5.28
C GLN A 19 43.41 -1.48 6.54
N ILE A 20 42.23 -1.51 7.16
CA ILE A 20 42.03 -0.96 8.50
C ILE A 20 42.73 -1.91 9.49
N PRO A 21 43.70 -1.45 10.31
CA PRO A 21 44.38 -2.32 11.25
C PRO A 21 43.41 -2.80 12.35
N ARG A 22 43.19 -4.11 12.44
CA ARG A 22 42.53 -4.76 13.58
C ARG A 22 43.49 -4.82 14.76
N THR A 23 43.45 -3.81 15.63
CA THR A 23 44.15 -3.84 16.92
C THR A 23 43.20 -4.20 18.06
N LEU A 24 43.53 -5.34 18.70
CA LEU A 24 43.31 -5.71 20.11
C LEU A 24 41.89 -6.14 20.55
N LEU A 25 41.59 -7.42 20.34
CA LEU A 25 40.67 -8.16 21.20
C LEU A 25 41.39 -8.48 22.53
N ALA A 26 41.12 -7.71 23.59
CA ALA A 26 41.57 -8.07 24.94
C ALA A 26 40.73 -9.26 25.46
N LYS A 27 41.38 -10.32 25.95
CA LYS A 27 40.71 -11.45 26.60
C LYS A 27 40.07 -10.99 27.93
N PRO A 28 38.86 -11.44 28.28
CA PRO A 28 38.29 -11.10 29.58
C PRO A 28 38.99 -11.91 30.70
N SER A 29 39.52 -11.18 31.67
CA SER A 29 39.97 -11.71 32.96
C SER A 29 38.76 -12.19 33.78
N ARG A 30 38.79 -13.44 34.28
CA ARG A 30 37.77 -13.95 35.21
C ARG A 30 37.90 -13.20 36.54
N PHE A 31 36.94 -12.32 36.84
CA PHE A 31 36.88 -11.67 38.15
C PHE A 31 35.96 -12.45 39.09
N SER A 32 36.53 -12.85 40.23
CA SER A 32 35.86 -13.51 41.35
C SER A 32 34.92 -12.53 42.06
N SER A 33 33.69 -12.95 42.34
CA SER A 33 32.66 -12.15 43.00
C SER A 33 32.88 -12.11 44.52
N THR A 34 33.46 -11.03 45.03
CA THR A 34 33.26 -10.60 46.43
C THR A 34 32.32 -9.41 46.47
N LYS A 35 31.25 -9.52 47.27
CA LYS A 35 30.19 -8.49 47.41
C LYS A 35 30.79 -7.15 47.87
N ALA A 36 30.69 -6.13 47.01
CA ALA A 36 31.09 -4.76 47.30
C ALA A 36 29.87 -3.90 47.66
N THR A 37 30.02 -3.07 48.69
CA THR A 37 29.13 -1.95 49.06
C THR A 37 28.88 -1.05 47.84
N PRO A 38 27.65 -0.52 47.62
CA PRO A 38 27.37 0.31 46.45
C PRO A 38 28.22 1.60 46.49
N PRO A 39 28.91 1.95 45.39
CA PRO A 39 29.67 3.20 45.33
C PRO A 39 28.72 4.40 45.41
N ARG A 40 29.08 5.40 46.21
CA ARG A 40 28.41 6.71 46.22
C ARG A 40 28.64 7.34 44.85
N ASN A 41 27.57 7.63 44.14
CA ASN A 41 27.62 8.09 42.75
C ASN A 41 27.94 9.59 42.74
N ASP A 42 29.19 9.96 43.03
CA ASP A 42 29.67 11.35 43.08
C ASP A 42 30.12 11.84 41.68
N SER A 43 29.82 11.07 40.63
CA SER A 43 30.11 11.45 39.24
C SER A 43 29.11 12.52 38.79
N PRO A 44 29.56 13.66 38.22
CA PRO A 44 28.65 14.65 37.68
C PRO A 44 27.78 13.96 36.61
N GLU A 45 26.46 14.04 36.80
CA GLU A 45 25.49 13.45 35.90
C GLU A 45 25.70 14.03 34.49
N LEU A 46 25.93 13.18 33.49
CA LEU A 46 26.16 13.63 32.12
C LEU A 46 24.95 14.45 31.64
N PRO A 47 25.15 15.57 30.92
CA PRO A 47 24.04 16.40 30.45
C PRO A 47 23.06 15.59 29.60
N ASP A 48 21.80 15.55 30.03
CA ASP A 48 20.72 14.89 29.30
C ASP A 48 20.35 15.72 28.06
N HIS A 49 20.53 15.12 26.87
CA HIS A 49 20.22 15.75 25.59
C HIS A 49 18.76 16.23 25.49
N ARG A 50 17.83 15.63 26.22
CA ARG A 50 16.42 16.06 26.25
C ARG A 50 16.27 17.43 26.93
N LYS A 51 17.00 17.63 28.04
CA LYS A 51 17.01 18.90 28.78
C LYS A 51 17.65 20.00 27.93
N VAL A 52 18.80 19.69 27.33
CA VAL A 52 19.51 20.64 26.45
C VAL A 52 18.69 20.94 25.17
N GLY A 53 18.11 19.91 24.57
CA GLY A 53 17.29 20.03 23.36
C GLY A 53 16.05 20.90 23.58
N ALA A 54 15.41 20.78 24.74
CA ALA A 54 14.32 21.66 25.12
C ALA A 54 14.80 23.11 25.38
N GLN A 55 15.89 23.29 26.14
CA GLN A 55 16.44 24.62 26.46
C GLN A 55 16.91 25.40 25.23
N GLN A 56 17.41 24.70 24.21
CA GLN A 56 17.94 25.30 22.98
C GLN A 56 16.96 25.26 21.81
N GLU A 57 15.71 24.83 22.05
CA GLU A 57 14.67 24.73 21.02
C GLU A 57 15.16 23.93 19.79
N LEU A 58 15.78 22.77 20.03
CA LEU A 58 16.33 21.93 18.96
C LEU A 58 15.27 21.01 18.37
N PHE A 59 14.43 20.42 19.22
CA PHE A 59 13.36 19.53 18.81
C PHE A 59 12.23 19.50 19.83
N MET A 60 11.06 19.03 19.42
CA MET A 60 9.92 18.76 20.27
C MET A 60 9.34 17.37 20.00
N THR A 61 8.67 16.80 20.99
CA THR A 61 7.88 15.57 20.85
C THR A 61 6.40 15.92 20.72
N SER A 62 5.67 15.18 19.88
CA SER A 62 4.22 15.34 19.71
C SER A 62 3.51 14.05 20.06
N ILE A 63 2.31 14.14 20.63
CA ILE A 63 1.45 12.98 20.86
C ILE A 63 1.05 12.27 19.56
N TYR A 64 1.03 13.01 18.45
CA TYR A 64 0.70 12.49 17.12
C TYR A 64 1.89 11.80 16.44
N SER A 65 3.08 11.90 17.02
CA SER A 65 4.33 11.35 16.47
C SER A 65 5.22 10.80 17.60
N PRO A 66 4.75 9.82 18.37
CA PRO A 66 5.52 9.24 19.48
C PRO A 66 6.78 8.56 18.92
N GLY A 67 7.92 8.82 19.55
CA GLY A 67 9.21 8.27 19.12
C GLY A 67 9.85 8.95 17.90
N SER A 68 9.14 9.86 17.22
CA SER A 68 9.67 10.63 16.09
C SER A 68 9.66 12.13 16.41
N PRO A 69 10.83 12.72 16.72
CA PRO A 69 10.93 14.12 17.12
C PRO A 69 10.75 15.07 15.93
N ILE A 70 10.08 16.19 16.18
CA ILE A 70 9.96 17.29 15.23
C ILE A 70 11.14 18.23 15.45
N PHE A 71 12.00 18.37 14.45
CA PHE A 71 13.14 19.29 14.52
C PHE A 71 12.67 20.74 14.33
N LEU A 72 13.00 21.57 15.33
CA LEU A 72 12.76 23.02 15.31
C LEU A 72 13.86 23.72 14.52
N PRO A 73 13.74 25.03 14.19
CA PRO A 73 14.70 25.71 13.31
C PRO A 73 16.16 25.58 13.75
N ASN A 74 16.46 25.63 15.05
CA ASN A 74 17.83 25.47 15.55
C ASN A 74 18.35 24.04 15.36
N GLY A 75 17.52 23.02 15.63
CA GLY A 75 17.88 21.62 15.41
C GLY A 75 18.03 21.28 13.94
N ALA A 76 17.15 21.81 13.08
CA ALA A 76 17.23 21.63 11.63
C ALA A 76 18.54 22.17 11.06
N ARG A 77 19.05 23.32 11.55
CA ARG A 77 20.37 23.85 11.15
C ARG A 77 21.50 22.87 11.48
N ILE A 78 21.49 22.29 12.68
CA ILE A 78 22.49 21.31 13.09
C ILE A 78 22.39 20.04 12.23
N PHE A 79 21.18 19.52 12.05
CA PHE A 79 20.90 18.33 11.23
C PHE A 79 21.40 18.52 9.80
N ASN A 80 21.04 19.63 9.14
CA ASN A 80 21.47 19.92 7.78
C ASN A 80 23.00 20.04 7.68
N ARG A 81 23.65 20.63 8.68
CA ARG A 81 25.12 20.72 8.69
C ARG A 81 25.80 19.35 8.74
N LEU A 82 25.22 18.40 9.46
CA LEU A 82 25.68 17.01 9.53
C LEU A 82 25.45 16.27 8.22
N VAL A 83 24.26 16.41 7.62
CA VAL A 83 23.93 15.82 6.31
C VAL A 83 24.90 16.34 5.24
N ASP A 84 25.14 17.65 5.18
CA ASP A 84 26.09 18.25 4.24
C ASP A 84 27.52 17.73 4.43
N PHE A 85 27.91 17.48 5.68
CA PHE A 85 29.20 16.88 5.97
C PHE A 85 29.29 15.45 5.43
N LEU A 86 28.27 14.61 5.68
CA LEU A 86 28.22 13.24 5.17
C LEU A 86 28.20 13.17 3.63
N ARG A 87 27.41 14.03 2.97
CA ARG A 87 27.38 14.12 1.51
C ARG A 87 28.74 14.44 0.90
N ARG A 88 29.52 15.32 1.54
CA ARG A 88 30.91 15.59 1.12
C ARG A 88 31.80 14.35 1.25
N GLN A 89 31.58 13.50 2.26
CA GLN A 89 32.32 12.25 2.40
C GLN A 89 31.95 11.24 1.30
N TYR A 90 30.67 11.12 0.93
CA TYR A 90 30.26 10.24 -0.17
C TYR A 90 31.05 10.51 -1.45
N VAL A 91 31.15 11.79 -1.83
CA VAL A 91 31.95 12.22 -2.99
C VAL A 91 33.43 11.86 -2.81
N SER A 92 34.03 12.09 -1.63
CA SER A 92 35.45 11.80 -1.42
C SER A 92 35.78 10.31 -1.49
N TYR A 93 34.84 9.44 -1.14
CA TYR A 93 35.01 7.99 -1.19
C TYR A 93 34.47 7.35 -2.48
N GLY A 94 33.95 8.14 -3.43
CA GLY A 94 33.46 7.66 -4.72
C GLY A 94 32.09 6.98 -4.67
N PHE A 95 31.25 7.31 -3.68
CA PHE A 95 29.86 6.87 -3.63
C PHE A 95 28.96 7.79 -4.47
N GLU A 96 27.97 7.20 -5.13
CA GLU A 96 26.91 7.92 -5.85
C GLU A 96 25.65 7.97 -4.98
N GLU A 97 25.16 9.17 -4.70
CA GLU A 97 23.94 9.37 -3.90
C GLU A 97 22.70 9.08 -4.76
N VAL A 98 21.82 8.21 -4.25
CA VAL A 98 20.52 7.88 -4.87
C VAL A 98 19.38 8.20 -3.91
N ILE A 99 18.22 8.54 -4.45
CA ILE A 99 17.00 8.79 -3.68
C ILE A 99 16.00 7.70 -4.05
N THR A 100 15.50 6.99 -3.04
CA THR A 100 14.57 5.87 -3.20
C THR A 100 13.31 6.10 -2.37
N PRO A 101 12.15 5.55 -2.76
CA PRO A 101 10.95 5.56 -1.92
C PRO A 101 11.19 5.01 -0.50
N ASN A 102 10.35 5.41 0.45
CA ASN A 102 10.34 4.89 1.82
C ASN A 102 9.35 3.73 2.02
N ILE A 103 8.40 3.54 1.10
CA ILE A 103 7.36 2.51 1.14
C ILE A 103 7.49 1.61 -0.09
N TYR A 104 7.47 0.30 0.13
CA TYR A 104 7.59 -0.73 -0.91
C TYR A 104 6.58 -1.85 -0.71
N LYS A 105 6.27 -2.59 -1.79
CA LYS A 105 5.43 -3.78 -1.72
C LYS A 105 6.04 -4.85 -0.80
N LYS A 106 5.19 -5.56 -0.05
CA LYS A 106 5.53 -6.71 0.80
C LYS A 106 6.49 -7.70 0.13
N SER A 107 6.30 -7.98 -1.17
CA SER A 107 7.13 -8.90 -1.95
C SER A 107 8.63 -8.55 -1.92
N LEU A 108 9.00 -7.26 -1.83
CA LEU A 108 10.40 -6.85 -1.73
C LEU A 108 11.02 -7.26 -0.38
N TRP A 109 10.26 -7.13 0.71
CA TRP A 109 10.69 -7.47 2.06
C TRP A 109 10.78 -8.98 2.30
N GLU A 110 9.95 -9.75 1.60
CA GLU A 110 10.03 -11.22 1.58
C GLU A 110 11.31 -11.69 0.87
N VAL A 111 11.60 -11.13 -0.30
CA VAL A 111 12.82 -11.46 -1.06
C VAL A 111 14.09 -11.08 -0.30
N SER A 112 14.07 -9.95 0.41
CA SER A 112 15.23 -9.50 1.20
C SER A 112 15.40 -10.24 2.52
N GLY A 113 14.45 -11.10 2.92
CA GLY A 113 14.45 -11.78 4.21
C GLY A 113 14.11 -10.88 5.40
N HIS A 114 13.76 -9.61 5.16
CA HIS A 114 13.45 -8.67 6.25
C HIS A 114 12.09 -8.98 6.88
N LEU A 115 11.15 -9.51 6.10
CA LEU A 115 9.84 -9.87 6.64
C LEU A 115 9.95 -10.92 7.75
N GLN A 116 10.79 -11.95 7.57
CA GLN A 116 10.94 -13.02 8.56
C GLN A 116 11.66 -12.55 9.84
N ASN A 117 12.56 -11.56 9.72
CA ASN A 117 13.43 -11.14 10.81
C ASN A 117 12.91 -9.90 11.58
N TYR A 118 12.14 -9.04 10.89
CA TYR A 118 11.78 -7.71 11.39
C TYR A 118 10.28 -7.41 11.27
N ALA A 119 9.43 -8.40 10.97
CA ALA A 119 7.97 -8.18 10.86
C ALA A 119 7.39 -7.47 12.09
N ASP A 120 7.83 -7.85 13.30
CA ASP A 120 7.32 -7.29 14.56
C ASP A 120 7.79 -5.84 14.81
N ASP A 121 8.88 -5.41 14.18
CA ASP A 121 9.48 -4.07 14.31
C ASP A 121 9.17 -3.15 13.13
N MET A 122 8.52 -3.65 12.07
CA MET A 122 8.11 -2.85 10.93
C MET A 122 6.76 -2.19 11.17
N TYR A 123 6.60 -0.97 10.65
CA TYR A 123 5.26 -0.41 10.49
C TYR A 123 4.50 -1.33 9.55
N THR A 124 3.44 -1.97 10.06
CA THR A 124 2.48 -2.63 9.19
C THR A 124 1.95 -1.57 8.24
N ASP A 125 2.14 -1.82 6.94
CA ASP A 125 1.87 -0.85 5.87
C ASP A 125 0.57 -0.08 6.15
N ALA A 126 0.52 1.18 5.75
CA ALA A 126 -0.74 1.88 5.49
C ALA A 126 -1.55 1.24 4.32
N ALA A 127 -1.27 -0.03 3.99
CA ALA A 127 -2.12 -0.95 3.24
C ALA A 127 -3.44 -1.25 3.95
N HIS A 128 -3.69 -0.58 5.09
CA HIS A 128 -5.04 -0.32 5.54
C HIS A 128 -5.47 1.10 5.15
N PRO A 129 -5.97 1.36 3.92
CA PRO A 129 -7.30 1.90 3.94
C PRO A 129 -8.19 0.79 4.52
N GLY A 130 -9.09 1.10 5.43
CA GLY A 130 -10.05 0.14 6.02
C GLY A 130 -11.00 -0.54 5.04
N TYR A 131 -10.70 -0.68 3.75
CA TYR A 131 -11.60 -1.23 2.74
C TYR A 131 -10.95 -2.33 1.89
N GLU A 132 -11.63 -3.47 1.81
CA GLU A 132 -11.41 -4.51 0.80
C GLU A 132 -12.15 -4.10 -0.49
N ILE A 133 -11.58 -4.42 -1.66
CA ILE A 133 -12.23 -4.16 -2.95
C ILE A 133 -12.57 -5.49 -3.60
N ALA A 134 -13.85 -5.73 -3.87
CA ALA A 134 -14.32 -6.85 -4.66
C ALA A 134 -15.13 -6.33 -5.87
N ALA A 135 -14.90 -6.92 -7.04
CA ALA A 135 -15.58 -6.55 -8.28
C ALA A 135 -16.20 -7.79 -8.93
N HIS A 136 -17.36 -7.62 -9.55
CA HIS A 136 -18.08 -8.67 -10.28
C HIS A 136 -18.73 -8.06 -11.53
N THR A 137 -18.89 -8.87 -12.57
CA THR A 137 -19.62 -8.52 -13.78
C THR A 137 -20.71 -9.54 -13.99
N GLU A 138 -21.95 -9.06 -14.13
CA GLU A 138 -23.13 -9.88 -14.35
C GLU A 138 -23.78 -9.46 -15.68
N GLU A 139 -24.18 -10.43 -16.49
CA GLU A 139 -24.89 -10.21 -17.76
C GLU A 139 -26.32 -10.75 -17.64
N THR A 140 -27.30 -9.93 -18.00
CA THR A 140 -28.70 -10.35 -18.09
C THR A 140 -29.20 -10.14 -19.51
N LYS A 141 -29.88 -11.16 -20.07
CA LYS A 141 -30.47 -11.11 -21.39
C LYS A 141 -31.97 -10.87 -21.29
N VAL A 142 -32.47 -9.88 -22.03
CA VAL A 142 -33.90 -9.53 -22.08
C VAL A 142 -34.42 -9.90 -23.45
N PHE A 143 -35.48 -10.71 -23.48
CA PHE A 143 -36.15 -11.14 -24.71
C PHE A 143 -37.45 -10.36 -24.83
N PHE A 144 -37.62 -9.66 -25.95
CA PHE A 144 -38.83 -8.92 -26.26
C PHE A 144 -39.79 -9.77 -27.08
N VAL A 145 -41.09 -9.57 -26.87
CA VAL A 145 -42.14 -10.19 -27.68
C VAL A 145 -41.97 -9.73 -29.13
N GLN A 146 -41.98 -10.66 -30.08
CA GLN A 146 -41.84 -10.35 -31.50
C GLN A 146 -43.19 -10.27 -32.20
N GLU A 147 -43.21 -9.63 -33.37
CA GLU A 147 -44.40 -9.55 -34.25
C GLU A 147 -44.94 -10.95 -34.62
N GLY A 148 -44.04 -11.94 -34.74
CA GLY A 148 -44.39 -13.34 -35.00
C GLY A 148 -45.01 -14.11 -33.82
N ASP A 149 -44.87 -13.60 -32.59
CA ASP A 149 -45.38 -14.22 -31.36
C ASP A 149 -46.72 -13.59 -30.90
N GLY A 150 -47.28 -12.70 -31.73
CA GLY A 150 -48.61 -12.13 -31.52
C GLY A 150 -48.63 -10.86 -30.69
N LEU A 151 -47.60 -10.00 -30.74
CA LEU A 151 -47.71 -8.62 -30.26
C LEU A 151 -48.50 -7.79 -31.30
N PRO A 152 -49.78 -7.48 -31.05
CA PRO A 152 -50.61 -6.78 -32.02
C PRO A 152 -50.25 -5.29 -32.08
N ASP A 153 -50.34 -4.67 -33.26
CA ASP A 153 -50.08 -3.24 -33.44
C ASP A 153 -50.94 -2.37 -32.51
N ASP A 154 -52.16 -2.80 -32.18
CA ASP A 154 -53.05 -2.10 -31.26
C ASP A 154 -52.50 -2.06 -29.82
N VAL A 155 -51.72 -3.06 -29.39
CA VAL A 155 -51.06 -3.09 -28.09
C VAL A 155 -49.88 -2.11 -28.07
N VAL A 156 -49.10 -2.05 -29.14
CA VAL A 156 -48.00 -1.08 -29.28
C VAL A 156 -48.55 0.34 -29.29
N ASP A 157 -49.60 0.60 -30.07
CA ASP A 157 -50.29 1.89 -30.12
C ASP A 157 -50.90 2.28 -28.77
N ALA A 158 -51.51 1.33 -28.06
CA ALA A 158 -52.03 1.55 -26.72
C ALA A 158 -50.91 1.92 -25.75
N TYR A 159 -49.77 1.23 -25.81
CA TYR A 159 -48.60 1.53 -24.99
C TYR A 159 -48.04 2.93 -25.29
N VAL A 160 -47.86 3.30 -26.56
CA VAL A 160 -47.38 4.63 -26.97
C VAL A 160 -48.32 5.74 -26.46
N LYS A 161 -49.64 5.54 -26.51
CA LYS A 161 -50.63 6.51 -25.99
C LYS A 161 -50.48 6.77 -24.50
N THR A 162 -49.99 5.80 -23.72
CA THR A 162 -49.76 5.98 -22.27
C THR A 162 -48.63 6.94 -21.96
N ARG A 163 -47.70 7.15 -22.91
CA ARG A 163 -46.48 7.95 -22.76
C ARG A 163 -45.56 7.51 -21.61
N GLU A 164 -45.76 6.32 -21.04
CA GLU A 164 -45.00 5.81 -19.90
C GLU A 164 -43.51 5.60 -20.20
N GLY A 165 -43.17 5.30 -21.46
CA GLY A 165 -41.77 5.20 -21.90
C GLY A 165 -41.10 6.56 -22.14
N ALA A 166 -41.80 7.69 -22.07
CA ALA A 166 -41.27 9.00 -22.48
C ALA A 166 -40.22 9.57 -21.51
N ASP A 167 -40.27 9.18 -20.24
CA ASP A 167 -39.34 9.59 -19.18
C ASP A 167 -38.43 8.45 -18.69
N LYS A 168 -38.51 7.27 -19.31
CA LYS A 168 -37.71 6.09 -18.97
C LYS A 168 -36.71 5.76 -20.07
N ALA A 169 -35.43 5.68 -19.72
CA ALA A 169 -34.36 5.28 -20.63
C ALA A 169 -33.69 3.98 -20.15
N GLY A 170 -33.25 3.15 -21.09
CA GLY A 170 -32.57 1.88 -20.80
C GLY A 170 -33.47 0.90 -20.05
N GLY A 171 -32.88 0.12 -19.14
CA GLY A 171 -33.59 -0.94 -18.42
C GLY A 171 -34.64 -0.46 -17.40
N TYR A 172 -34.71 0.84 -17.07
CA TYR A 172 -35.77 1.38 -16.20
C TYR A 172 -37.17 1.26 -16.80
N ALA A 173 -37.28 1.16 -18.13
CA ALA A 173 -38.55 0.94 -18.82
C ALA A 173 -39.25 -0.36 -18.38
N LEU A 174 -38.50 -1.35 -17.87
CA LEU A 174 -39.05 -2.61 -17.37
C LEU A 174 -39.87 -2.46 -16.08
N GLN A 175 -39.75 -1.33 -15.37
CA GLN A 175 -40.44 -1.13 -14.09
C GLN A 175 -41.93 -0.79 -14.22
N GLY A 176 -42.44 -0.56 -15.44
CA GLY A 176 -43.87 -0.33 -15.63
C GLY A 176 -44.46 -1.17 -16.75
N MET A 177 -45.48 -0.66 -17.43
CA MET A 177 -46.30 -1.45 -18.35
C MET A 177 -45.49 -2.00 -19.51
N GLY A 178 -44.43 -1.29 -19.94
CA GLY A 178 -43.51 -1.76 -20.97
C GLY A 178 -42.82 -3.09 -20.61
N GLY A 179 -42.48 -3.29 -19.34
CA GLY A 179 -41.90 -4.55 -18.85
C GLY A 179 -42.90 -5.70 -18.79
N ILE A 180 -44.20 -5.42 -18.68
CA ILE A 180 -45.26 -6.44 -18.61
C ILE A 180 -45.80 -6.78 -20.01
N LEU A 181 -45.87 -5.78 -20.90
CA LEU A 181 -46.49 -5.90 -22.22
C LEU A 181 -45.50 -6.29 -23.32
N LEU A 182 -44.24 -5.87 -23.22
CA LEU A 182 -43.27 -5.97 -24.33
C LEU A 182 -42.14 -6.98 -24.06
N VAL A 183 -41.96 -7.43 -22.81
CA VAL A 183 -40.92 -8.39 -22.44
C VAL A 183 -41.54 -9.79 -22.32
N ASP A 184 -40.98 -10.73 -23.08
CA ASP A 184 -41.38 -12.15 -23.06
C ASP A 184 -40.73 -12.86 -21.87
N ARG A 185 -39.40 -12.75 -21.75
CA ARG A 185 -38.63 -13.37 -20.67
C ARG A 185 -37.31 -12.67 -20.41
N ILE A 186 -36.74 -12.93 -19.23
CA ILE A 186 -35.45 -12.40 -18.79
C ILE A 186 -34.60 -13.58 -18.31
N ASP A 187 -33.44 -13.76 -18.90
CA ASP A 187 -32.44 -14.73 -18.46
C ASP A 187 -31.36 -13.99 -17.65
N GLY A 188 -31.46 -14.05 -16.33
CA GLY A 188 -30.57 -13.38 -15.37
C GLY A 188 -31.35 -12.55 -14.34
N GLY A 189 -30.65 -11.67 -13.62
CA GLY A 189 -31.25 -10.81 -12.60
C GLY A 189 -32.05 -9.64 -13.19
N PHE A 190 -33.33 -9.51 -12.83
CA PHE A 190 -34.15 -8.33 -13.16
C PHE A 190 -33.56 -7.03 -12.59
N ASP A 191 -33.01 -7.12 -11.38
CA ASP A 191 -32.30 -6.07 -10.65
C ASP A 191 -31.07 -5.55 -11.42
N ASN A 192 -30.34 -6.45 -12.08
CA ASN A 192 -29.26 -6.08 -13.00
C ASN A 192 -29.76 -5.23 -14.18
N VAL A 193 -30.91 -5.57 -14.78
CA VAL A 193 -31.48 -4.82 -15.90
C VAL A 193 -31.88 -3.41 -15.50
N ILE A 194 -32.50 -3.24 -14.33
CA ILE A 194 -32.92 -1.92 -13.82
C ILE A 194 -31.76 -1.09 -13.23
N GLY A 195 -30.53 -1.58 -13.30
CA GLY A 195 -29.30 -0.81 -13.07
C GLY A 195 -28.57 -1.09 -11.75
N LEU A 196 -29.06 -2.00 -10.91
CA LEU A 196 -28.32 -2.42 -9.71
C LEU A 196 -28.57 -3.91 -9.42
N PRO A 197 -27.61 -4.81 -9.69
CA PRO A 197 -27.71 -6.21 -9.32
C PRO A 197 -27.59 -6.35 -7.79
N VAL A 198 -28.70 -6.13 -7.08
CA VAL A 198 -28.79 -6.11 -5.61
C VAL A 198 -28.25 -7.40 -5.01
N ARG A 199 -28.56 -8.57 -5.60
CA ARG A 199 -28.05 -9.85 -5.08
C ARG A 199 -26.53 -9.92 -5.12
N ARG A 200 -25.91 -9.61 -6.26
CA ARG A 200 -24.45 -9.63 -6.40
C ARG A 200 -23.80 -8.51 -5.61
N ALA A 201 -24.41 -7.32 -5.57
CA ALA A 201 -23.93 -6.20 -4.76
C ALA A 201 -23.94 -6.54 -3.26
N LEU A 202 -24.98 -7.21 -2.75
CA LEU A 202 -25.04 -7.68 -1.37
C LEU A 202 -24.00 -8.76 -1.09
N ALA A 203 -23.80 -9.73 -2.00
CA ALA A 203 -22.76 -10.74 -1.84
C ALA A 203 -21.35 -10.14 -1.82
N LEU A 204 -21.08 -9.15 -2.68
CA LEU A 204 -19.83 -8.40 -2.67
C LEU A 204 -19.67 -7.57 -1.39
N ALA A 205 -20.74 -6.93 -0.93
CA ALA A 205 -20.72 -6.18 0.32
C ALA A 205 -20.46 -7.09 1.52
N GLU A 206 -21.11 -8.26 1.59
CA GLU A 206 -20.87 -9.24 2.65
C GLU A 206 -19.42 -9.70 2.66
N ARG A 207 -18.85 -9.98 1.49
CA ARG A 207 -17.44 -10.34 1.35
C ARG A 207 -16.53 -9.25 1.92
N VAL A 208 -16.68 -8.02 1.43
CA VAL A 208 -15.86 -6.87 1.79
C VAL A 208 -16.01 -6.47 3.26
N ILE A 209 -17.21 -6.63 3.83
CA ILE A 209 -17.52 -6.21 5.20
C ILE A 209 -17.19 -7.29 6.22
N PHE A 210 -17.50 -8.56 5.94
CA PHE A 210 -17.50 -9.64 6.94
C PHE A 210 -16.49 -10.77 6.68
N LYS A 211 -16.02 -10.97 5.45
CA LYS A 211 -15.11 -12.09 5.08
C LYS A 211 -13.73 -11.61 4.61
N GLN A 212 -13.19 -10.59 5.29
CA GLN A 212 -11.85 -10.07 5.00
C GLN A 212 -10.80 -11.17 5.23
N ASN A 213 -10.02 -11.49 4.21
CA ASN A 213 -8.94 -12.50 4.19
C ASN A 213 -9.38 -13.98 4.14
N VAL A 214 -10.62 -14.28 3.74
CA VAL A 214 -10.98 -15.64 3.35
C VAL A 214 -10.70 -15.81 1.85
N GLU A 215 -9.57 -16.43 1.50
CA GLU A 215 -9.37 -16.99 0.17
C GLU A 215 -10.26 -18.23 0.07
N GLU A 216 -11.37 -18.16 -0.66
CA GLU A 216 -12.21 -19.33 -0.90
C GLU A 216 -12.27 -19.70 -2.38
N GLU A 217 -12.08 -21.01 -2.59
CA GLU A 217 -12.17 -21.74 -3.84
C GLU A 217 -13.42 -21.33 -4.62
N ALA A 218 -13.22 -21.10 -5.91
CA ALA A 218 -14.29 -20.94 -6.86
C ALA A 218 -15.10 -22.25 -6.91
N ASP A 219 -16.30 -22.24 -6.33
CA ASP A 219 -17.49 -22.85 -6.93
C ASP A 219 -18.70 -22.59 -6.01
N ILE A 220 -19.53 -21.61 -6.38
CA ILE A 220 -20.93 -21.58 -5.94
C ILE A 220 -21.75 -21.84 -7.20
N SER A 221 -22.13 -23.11 -7.40
CA SER A 221 -23.12 -23.53 -8.38
C SER A 221 -24.51 -23.02 -7.99
N ASP A 222 -25.28 -22.59 -8.98
CA ASP A 222 -26.58 -21.90 -8.88
C ASP A 222 -27.76 -22.71 -8.27
N GLU A 223 -27.53 -23.77 -7.49
CA GLU A 223 -28.64 -24.66 -7.04
C GLU A 223 -29.18 -24.40 -5.62
N ASP A 224 -28.52 -23.63 -4.75
CA ASP A 224 -28.92 -23.56 -3.34
C ASP A 224 -29.54 -22.23 -2.90
N VAL A 225 -30.60 -21.75 -3.58
CA VAL A 225 -31.57 -20.82 -2.95
C VAL A 225 -32.98 -21.03 -3.56
N GLN A 226 -33.65 -22.12 -3.17
CA GLN A 226 -35.11 -22.23 -3.27
C GLN A 226 -35.74 -21.91 -1.92
N LEU A 227 -36.49 -20.80 -1.87
CA LEU A 227 -37.57 -20.57 -0.91
C LEU A 227 -38.86 -20.37 -1.71
#